data_AF-A0A9E5IYP9-F1
#
_entry.id   AF-A0A9E5IYP9-F1
#
_cell.length_a   1.000
_cell.length_b   1.000
_cell.length_c   1.000
_cell.angle_alpha   90.00
_cell.angle_beta   90.00
_cell.angle_gamma   90.00
#
_symmetry.space_group_name_H-M   'P 1'
#
loop_
_entity.id
_entity.type
_entity.pdbx_description
1 polymer ?
#
loop_
_entity_poly.entity_id
_entity_poly.type
_entity_poly.pdbx_seq_one_letter_code
_entity_poly.pdbx_strand_id
1 'polypeptide(L)'
;MPTLLRIFLLFLGSGALPLQSQVVPVQANVDAQAQRRIQADAQESLRRRRVEENIRRLLPALDPANLTGPKGPAKTVQAMAAFADLLNEGITPKESVQQALKKSVLEPSATEKTSVYLLKCWSSLSDRLTPEDLPAMRKGEEPTPPLNLPPYQP
;
A
#
# COMPACT_ATOMS: atom_id res chain seq x y z
N MET A 1 -7.10 3.01 -79.62
CA MET A 1 -7.06 2.44 -78.25
C MET A 1 -7.71 3.47 -77.32
N PRO A 2 -8.59 3.07 -76.40
CA PRO A 2 -10.01 3.38 -76.53
C PRO A 2 -10.61 4.23 -75.37
N THR A 3 -11.78 4.81 -75.65
CA THR A 3 -12.98 5.02 -74.78
C THR A 3 -12.84 5.40 -73.31
N LEU A 4 -13.61 6.42 -72.89
CA LEU A 4 -14.64 6.38 -71.82
C LEU A 4 -15.24 7.81 -71.70
N LEU A 5 -16.43 8.08 -72.26
CA LEU A 5 -17.77 7.79 -71.72
C LEU A 5 -17.93 8.38 -70.30
N ARG A 6 -18.49 9.60 -70.17
CA ARG A 6 -19.91 9.90 -69.90
C ARG A 6 -20.35 9.44 -68.49
N ILE A 7 -20.76 10.41 -67.66
CA ILE A 7 -22.07 10.50 -66.99
C ILE A 7 -21.96 11.20 -65.62
N PHE A 8 -22.57 12.36 -65.60
CA PHE A 8 -23.03 13.15 -64.47
C PHE A 8 -24.16 12.39 -63.74
N LEU A 9 -24.14 12.27 -62.41
CA LEU A 9 -25.37 12.04 -61.62
C LEU A 9 -25.16 12.45 -60.16
N LEU A 10 -25.73 13.62 -59.85
CA LEU A 10 -26.12 14.06 -58.52
C LEU A 10 -27.08 13.05 -57.89
N PHE A 11 -26.77 12.60 -56.67
CA PHE A 11 -27.77 12.08 -55.74
C PHE A 11 -27.65 12.85 -54.41
N LEU A 12 -28.48 13.90 -54.29
CA LEU A 12 -29.03 14.28 -53.00
C LEU A 12 -29.89 13.11 -52.51
N GLY A 13 -29.42 12.42 -51.48
CA GLY A 13 -30.16 11.36 -50.81
C GLY A 13 -30.09 11.56 -49.31
N SER A 14 -31.16 12.11 -48.74
CA SER A 14 -31.47 12.08 -47.32
C SER A 14 -31.39 10.65 -46.81
N GLY A 15 -30.37 10.33 -46.01
CA GLY A 15 -30.20 9.03 -45.36
C GLY A 15 -29.96 9.24 -43.89
N ALA A 16 -30.98 8.97 -43.08
CA ALA A 16 -30.91 8.94 -41.63
C ALA A 16 -29.70 8.13 -41.17
N LEU A 17 -28.87 8.71 -40.30
CA LEU A 17 -27.87 7.97 -39.54
C LEU A 17 -28.61 6.92 -38.69
N PRO A 18 -28.35 5.61 -38.86
CA PRO A 18 -28.80 4.67 -37.86
C PRO A 18 -27.98 4.93 -36.60
N LEU A 19 -28.65 5.44 -35.55
CA LEU A 19 -28.22 5.22 -34.17
C LEU A 19 -28.17 3.70 -33.97
N GLN A 20 -27.02 3.10 -34.28
CA GLN A 20 -26.74 1.72 -33.91
C GLN A 20 -26.71 1.69 -32.39
N SER A 21 -27.82 1.25 -31.79
CA SER A 21 -27.86 0.84 -30.41
C SER A 21 -26.82 -0.26 -30.24
N GLN A 22 -25.70 0.08 -29.62
CA GLN A 22 -24.63 -0.86 -29.33
C GLN A 22 -25.15 -1.81 -28.24
N VAL A 23 -25.89 -2.83 -28.64
CA VAL A 23 -26.29 -3.94 -27.79
C VAL A 23 -25.03 -4.76 -27.56
N VAL A 24 -24.29 -4.43 -26.50
CA VAL A 24 -23.21 -5.29 -26.03
C VAL A 24 -23.85 -6.64 -25.67
N PRO A 25 -23.41 -7.76 -26.26
CA PRO A 25 -24.01 -9.06 -25.99
C PRO A 25 -23.93 -9.34 -24.48
N VAL A 26 -25.05 -9.71 -23.87
CA VAL A 26 -25.19 -9.93 -22.41
C VAL A 26 -24.09 -10.85 -21.86
N GLN A 27 -23.66 -11.84 -22.66
CA GLN A 27 -22.56 -12.74 -22.34
C GLN A 27 -21.22 -12.01 -22.08
N ALA A 28 -20.85 -11.06 -22.95
CA ALA A 28 -19.60 -10.30 -22.82
C ALA A 28 -19.61 -9.36 -21.60
N ASN A 29 -20.79 -8.88 -21.19
CA ASN A 29 -20.93 -8.08 -19.97
C ASN A 29 -20.79 -8.94 -18.70
N VAL A 30 -21.33 -10.17 -18.71
CA VAL A 30 -21.18 -11.13 -17.60
C VAL A 30 -19.73 -11.57 -17.45
N ASP A 31 -19.05 -11.88 -18.55
CA ASP A 31 -17.63 -12.27 -18.54
C ASP A 31 -16.73 -11.13 -18.07
N ALA A 32 -16.99 -9.89 -18.52
CA ALA A 32 -16.27 -8.71 -18.05
C ALA A 32 -16.50 -8.42 -16.55
N GLN A 33 -17.71 -8.63 -16.04
CA GLN A 33 -18.00 -8.49 -14.61
C GLN A 33 -17.32 -9.58 -13.78
N ALA A 34 -17.30 -10.83 -14.26
CA ALA A 34 -16.59 -11.93 -13.60
C ALA A 34 -15.07 -11.64 -13.54
N GLN A 35 -14.48 -11.17 -14.64
CA GLN A 35 -13.06 -10.77 -14.68
C GLN A 35 -12.74 -9.63 -13.70
N ARG A 36 -13.62 -8.61 -13.60
CA ARG A 36 -13.44 -7.50 -12.64
C ARG A 36 -13.45 -7.98 -11.20
N ARG A 37 -14.35 -8.93 -10.85
CA ARG A 37 -14.40 -9.52 -9.50
C ARG A 37 -13.11 -10.28 -9.17
N ILE A 38 -12.65 -11.13 -10.09
CA ILE A 38 -11.40 -11.88 -9.90
C ILE A 38 -10.20 -10.94 -9.71
N GLN A 39 -10.13 -9.84 -10.49
CA GLN A 39 -9.07 -8.85 -10.35
C GLN A 39 -9.15 -8.11 -9.00
N ALA A 40 -10.36 -7.73 -8.57
CA ALA A 40 -10.57 -7.08 -7.28
C ALA A 40 -10.16 -8.01 -6.12
N ASP A 41 -10.58 -9.28 -6.16
CA ASP A 41 -10.23 -10.29 -5.15
C ASP A 41 -8.71 -10.52 -5.11
N ALA A 42 -8.05 -10.57 -6.27
CA ALA A 42 -6.60 -10.69 -6.37
C ALA A 42 -5.90 -9.47 -5.75
N GLN A 43 -6.36 -8.25 -6.03
CA GLN A 43 -5.81 -7.03 -5.44
C GLN A 43 -6.00 -6.99 -3.92
N GLU A 44 -7.17 -7.38 -3.42
CA GLU A 44 -7.45 -7.44 -1.99
C GLU A 44 -6.56 -8.49 -1.30
N SER A 45 -6.38 -9.66 -1.90
CA SER A 45 -5.48 -10.70 -1.40
C SER A 45 -4.03 -10.20 -1.31
N LEU A 46 -3.55 -9.49 -2.33
CA LEU A 46 -2.23 -8.88 -2.31
C LEU A 46 -2.10 -7.82 -1.22
N ARG A 47 -3.11 -6.96 -1.05
CA ARG A 47 -3.16 -5.97 0.03
C ARG A 47 -3.10 -6.65 1.40
N ARG A 48 -3.92 -7.68 1.63
CA ARG A 48 -3.91 -8.43 2.89
C ARG A 48 -2.54 -9.03 3.20
N ARG A 49 -1.86 -9.59 2.19
CA ARG A 49 -0.49 -10.11 2.33
C ARG A 49 0.52 -9.03 2.69
N ARG A 50 0.46 -7.87 2.03
CA ARG A 50 1.37 -6.73 2.34
C ARG A 50 1.14 -6.22 3.76
N VAL A 51 -0.11 -6.04 4.16
CA VAL A 51 -0.47 -5.67 5.54
C VAL A 51 0.09 -6.67 6.53
N GLU A 52 -0.15 -7.97 6.32
CA GLU A 52 0.32 -9.00 7.24
C GLU A 52 1.85 -9.04 7.36
N GLU A 53 2.56 -8.92 6.23
CA GLU A 53 4.02 -8.86 6.21
C GLU A 53 4.55 -7.65 6.99
N ASN A 54 3.95 -6.47 6.79
CA ASN A 54 4.37 -5.27 7.51
C ASN A 54 4.06 -5.36 9.01
N ILE A 55 2.94 -5.99 9.40
CA ILE A 55 2.65 -6.28 10.81
C ILE A 55 3.70 -7.22 11.42
N ARG A 56 4.13 -8.26 10.68
CA ARG A 56 5.19 -9.16 11.15
C ARG A 56 6.52 -8.44 11.37
N ARG A 57 6.85 -7.46 10.52
CA ARG A 57 8.05 -6.63 10.64
C ARG A 57 8.06 -5.72 11.87
N LEU A 58 6.89 -5.37 12.42
CA LEU A 58 6.78 -4.60 13.66
C LEU A 58 7.12 -5.43 14.91
N LEU A 59 6.83 -6.74 14.91
CA LEU A 59 6.94 -7.59 16.09
C LEU A 59 8.31 -7.53 16.79
N PRO A 60 9.46 -7.58 16.08
CA PRO A 60 10.76 -7.51 16.73
C PRO A 60 10.97 -6.20 17.52
N ALA A 61 10.40 -5.09 17.07
CA ALA A 61 10.55 -3.80 17.75
C ALA A 61 9.61 -3.65 18.96
N LEU A 62 8.58 -4.50 19.09
CA LEU A 62 7.70 -4.52 20.26
C LEU A 62 8.31 -5.27 21.44
N ASP A 63 9.31 -6.12 21.20
CA ASP A 63 10.07 -6.78 22.26
C ASP A 63 11.12 -5.82 22.85
N PRO A 64 11.05 -5.49 24.16
CA PRO A 64 12.00 -4.59 24.82
C PRO A 64 13.46 -5.00 24.64
N ALA A 65 13.75 -6.30 24.61
CA ALA A 65 15.12 -6.81 24.49
C ALA A 65 15.80 -6.37 23.18
N ASN A 66 15.00 -6.15 22.13
CA ASN A 66 15.49 -5.71 20.82
C ASN A 66 15.64 -4.19 20.71
N LEU A 67 15.02 -3.43 21.62
CA LEU A 67 15.16 -1.97 21.69
C LEU A 67 16.26 -1.53 22.66
N THR A 68 16.68 -2.39 23.57
CA THR A 68 17.83 -2.14 24.44
C THR A 68 19.16 -2.40 23.73
N GLY A 69 20.12 -1.48 23.87
CA GLY A 69 21.47 -1.65 23.36
C GLY A 69 21.69 -1.17 21.92
N PRO A 70 22.82 -1.54 21.28
CA PRO A 70 23.29 -0.91 20.03
C PRO A 70 22.40 -1.19 18.82
N LYS A 71 21.54 -2.22 18.87
CA LYS A 71 20.60 -2.57 17.80
C LYS A 71 19.25 -1.86 17.90
N GLY A 72 18.98 -1.18 19.01
CA GLY A 72 17.70 -0.52 19.28
C GLY A 72 17.30 0.54 18.23
N PRO A 73 18.21 1.45 17.83
CA PRO A 73 17.93 2.43 16.78
C PRO A 73 17.54 1.76 15.45
N ALA A 74 18.28 0.74 15.02
CA ALA A 74 18.00 0.00 13.80
C ALA A 74 16.60 -0.66 13.83
N LYS A 75 16.18 -1.20 14.98
CA LYS A 75 14.83 -1.76 15.16
C LYS A 75 13.74 -0.69 15.18
N THR A 76 14.05 0.47 15.75
CA THR A 76 13.14 1.61 15.76
C THR A 76 12.88 2.12 14.34
N VAL A 77 13.92 2.31 13.52
CA VAL A 77 13.74 2.77 12.13
C VAL A 77 13.02 1.72 11.26
N GLN A 78 13.28 0.42 11.47
CA GLN A 78 12.53 -0.65 10.81
C GLN A 78 11.03 -0.57 11.15
N ALA A 79 10.69 -0.32 12.41
CA ALA A 79 9.31 -0.15 12.84
C ALA A 79 8.66 1.10 12.24
N MET A 80 9.39 2.21 12.17
CA MET A 80 8.90 3.43 11.51
C MET A 80 8.63 3.21 10.02
N ALA A 81 9.50 2.47 9.31
CA ALA A 81 9.24 2.12 7.92
C ALA A 81 7.98 1.25 7.77
N ALA A 82 7.79 0.27 8.67
CA ALA A 82 6.59 -0.55 8.67
C ALA A 82 5.32 0.27 8.97
N PHE A 83 5.38 1.27 9.84
CA PHE A 83 4.26 2.20 10.06
C PHE A 83 3.93 3.01 8.81
N ALA A 84 4.93 3.52 8.09
CA ALA A 84 4.71 4.23 6.83
C ALA A 84 4.03 3.32 5.79
N ASP A 85 4.51 2.08 5.65
CA ASP A 85 3.94 1.10 4.72
C ASP A 85 2.50 0.71 5.10
N LEU A 86 2.20 0.58 6.39
CA LEU A 86 0.84 0.29 6.88
C LEU A 86 -0.11 1.48 6.74
N LEU A 87 0.40 2.71 6.91
CA LEU A 87 -0.37 3.92 6.69
C LEU A 87 -0.77 4.07 5.23
N ASN A 88 0.11 3.71 4.30
CA ASN A 88 -0.21 3.63 2.86
C ASN A 88 -1.30 2.61 2.55
N GLU A 89 -1.42 1.56 3.37
CA GLU A 89 -2.52 0.58 3.31
C GLU A 89 -3.74 0.99 4.14
N GLY A 90 -3.79 2.22 4.67
CA GLY A 90 -4.91 2.78 5.42
C GLY A 90 -5.01 2.32 6.88
N ILE A 91 -3.93 1.79 7.45
CA ILE A 91 -3.89 1.34 8.85
C ILE A 91 -3.02 2.32 9.65
N THR A 92 -3.59 2.89 10.70
CA THR A 92 -2.85 3.85 11.53
C THR A 92 -1.73 3.16 12.31
N PRO A 93 -0.66 3.88 12.73
CA PRO A 93 0.39 3.32 13.58
C PRO A 93 -0.15 2.68 14.87
N LYS A 94 -1.15 3.31 15.49
CA LYS A 94 -1.79 2.79 16.71
C LYS A 94 -2.49 1.45 16.44
N GLU A 95 -3.28 1.37 15.37
CA GLU A 95 -3.94 0.11 14.97
C GLU A 95 -2.92 -0.95 14.58
N SER A 96 -1.82 -0.56 13.93
CA SER A 96 -0.73 -1.44 13.56
C SER A 96 -0.10 -2.11 14.76
N VAL A 97 0.21 -1.33 15.81
CA VAL A 97 0.70 -1.87 17.09
C VAL A 97 -0.32 -2.81 17.72
N GLN A 98 -1.60 -2.41 17.79
CA GLN A 98 -2.65 -3.27 18.35
C GLN A 98 -2.80 -4.60 17.59
N GLN A 99 -2.74 -4.58 16.26
CA GLN A 99 -2.79 -5.78 15.44
C GLN A 99 -1.55 -6.66 15.62
N ALA A 100 -0.37 -6.05 15.72
CA ALA A 100 0.87 -6.76 15.99
C ALA A 100 0.83 -7.45 17.36
N LEU A 101 0.40 -6.73 18.41
CA LEU A 101 0.26 -7.30 19.77
C LEU A 101 -0.72 -8.47 19.80
N LYS A 102 -1.89 -8.35 19.15
CA LYS A 102 -2.87 -9.45 19.04
C LYS A 102 -2.32 -10.70 18.34
N LYS A 103 -1.36 -10.53 17.44
CA LYS A 103 -0.70 -11.63 16.72
C LYS A 103 0.58 -12.12 17.40
N SER A 104 1.03 -11.44 18.45
CA SER A 104 2.24 -11.76 19.19
C SER A 104 1.93 -12.71 20.33
N VAL A 105 2.95 -13.45 20.80
CA VAL A 105 2.92 -14.19 22.06
C VAL A 105 3.56 -13.37 23.18
N LEU A 106 3.74 -12.06 22.96
CA LEU A 106 4.41 -11.17 23.91
C LEU A 106 3.44 -10.76 25.01
N GLU A 107 3.95 -10.67 26.24
CA GLU A 107 3.18 -10.22 27.39
C GLU A 107 2.76 -8.74 27.24
N PRO A 108 1.47 -8.39 27.44
CA PRO A 108 1.00 -7.01 27.29
C PRO A 108 1.76 -6.01 28.18
N SER A 109 2.09 -6.39 29.41
CA SER A 109 2.84 -5.55 30.35
C SER A 109 4.29 -5.30 29.91
N ALA A 110 4.90 -6.26 29.21
CA ALA A 110 6.25 -6.12 28.67
C ALA A 110 6.28 -5.22 27.43
N THR A 111 5.19 -5.15 26.68
CA THR A 111 5.12 -4.43 25.39
C THR A 111 4.50 -3.04 25.48
N GLU A 112 3.97 -2.64 26.64
CA GLU A 112 3.35 -1.33 26.83
C GLU A 112 4.36 -0.19 26.58
N LYS A 113 5.51 -0.24 27.25
CA LYS A 113 6.55 0.80 27.14
C LYS A 113 7.16 0.87 25.75
N THR A 114 7.40 -0.27 25.10
CA THR A 114 7.90 -0.31 23.72
C THR A 114 6.89 0.27 22.74
N SER A 115 5.62 -0.09 22.89
CA SER A 115 4.52 0.45 22.09
C SER A 115 4.41 1.97 22.21
N VAL A 116 4.44 2.49 23.44
CA VAL A 116 4.41 3.94 23.70
C VAL A 116 5.62 4.64 23.08
N TYR A 117 6.81 4.06 23.25
CA TYR A 117 8.04 4.60 22.69
C TYR A 117 8.00 4.67 21.15
N LEU A 118 7.59 3.58 20.48
CA LEU A 118 7.52 3.54 19.01
C LEU A 118 6.50 4.54 18.47
N LEU A 119 5.33 4.65 19.11
CA LEU A 119 4.30 5.63 18.73
C LEU A 119 4.78 7.06 18.94
N LYS A 120 5.53 7.34 20.01
CA LYS A 120 6.16 8.65 20.24
C LYS A 120 7.20 8.98 19.18
N CYS A 121 8.04 8.03 18.80
CA CYS A 121 9.02 8.21 17.72
C CYS A 121 8.30 8.54 16.41
N TRP A 122 7.25 7.79 16.07
CA TRP A 122 6.43 8.06 14.91
C TRP A 122 5.82 9.46 14.95
N SER A 123 5.09 9.82 16.00
CA SER A 123 4.38 11.10 16.09
C SER A 123 5.30 12.33 16.07
N SER A 124 6.57 12.16 16.46
CA SER A 124 7.53 13.25 16.53
C SER A 124 8.37 13.41 15.26
N LEU A 125 8.48 12.35 14.45
CA LEU A 125 9.48 12.27 13.37
C LEU A 125 8.89 11.87 12.01
N SER A 126 7.62 11.45 11.94
CA SER A 126 6.99 11.01 10.68
C SER A 126 7.02 12.08 9.58
N ASP A 127 6.88 13.36 9.96
CA ASP A 127 6.83 14.48 9.02
C ASP A 127 8.18 14.72 8.31
N ARG A 128 9.25 14.13 8.84
CA ARG A 128 10.60 14.20 8.28
C ARG A 128 10.92 13.01 7.37
N LEU A 129 10.04 12.01 7.29
CA LEU A 129 10.26 10.83 6.48
C LEU A 129 9.86 11.08 5.04
N THR A 130 10.74 10.74 4.11
CA THR A 130 10.41 10.72 2.68
C THR A 130 10.25 9.28 2.18
N PRO A 131 9.53 9.05 1.07
CA PRO A 131 9.47 7.73 0.45
C PRO A 131 10.84 7.14 0.07
N GLU A 132 11.83 8.00 -0.20
CA GLU A 132 13.20 7.62 -0.56
C GLU A 132 14.00 7.04 0.61
N ASP A 133 13.61 7.39 1.84
CA ASP A 133 14.23 6.90 3.08
C ASP A 133 13.81 5.48 3.43
N LEU A 134 12.58 5.10 3.06
CA LEU A 134 11.96 3.84 3.47
C LEU A 134 12.76 2.58 3.09
N PRO A 135 13.36 2.47 1.88
CA PRO A 135 14.21 1.33 1.53
C PRO A 135 15.39 1.11 2.49
N ALA A 136 16.07 2.18 2.93
CA ALA A 136 17.16 2.11 3.89
C ALA A 136 16.65 1.74 5.28
N MET A 137 15.58 2.40 5.73
CA MET A 137 14.97 2.14 7.04
C MET A 137 14.46 0.71 7.18
N ARG A 138 13.90 0.10 6.12
CA ARG A 138 13.50 -1.33 6.10
C ARG A 138 14.68 -2.27 6.36
N LYS A 139 15.90 -1.88 6.01
CA LYS A 139 17.13 -2.63 6.30
C LYS A 139 17.68 -2.35 7.70
N GLY A 140 17.10 -1.40 8.43
CA GLY A 140 17.63 -0.93 9.72
C GLY A 140 18.71 0.12 9.58
N GLU A 141 18.89 0.67 8.39
CA GLU A 141 19.83 1.76 8.11
C GLU A 141 19.16 3.10 8.47
N GLU A 142 19.97 4.04 8.93
CA GLU A 142 19.50 5.38 9.27
C GLU A 142 19.27 6.19 7.98
N PRO A 143 18.16 6.92 7.85
CA PRO A 143 17.91 7.75 6.68
C PRO A 143 18.78 9.02 6.67
N THR A 144 18.82 9.71 5.53
CA THR A 144 19.62 10.94 5.37
C THR A 144 18.70 12.11 5.10
N PRO A 145 18.58 13.11 5.99
CA PRO A 145 19.33 13.30 7.24
C PRO A 145 18.89 12.38 8.40
N PRO A 146 19.76 12.15 9.39
CA PRO A 146 19.47 11.25 10.50
C PRO A 146 18.24 11.67 11.32
N LEU A 147 17.45 10.67 11.66
CA LEU A 147 16.36 10.79 12.62
C LEU A 147 17.01 10.70 13.99
N ASN A 148 17.29 11.82 14.64
CA ASN A 148 17.83 11.85 16.01
C ASN A 148 16.85 11.18 16.99
N LEU A 149 16.86 9.85 17.04
CA LEU A 149 15.89 9.04 17.79
C LEU A 149 16.11 9.25 19.29
N PRO A 150 15.04 9.49 20.07
CA PRO A 150 15.16 9.50 21.51
C PRO A 150 15.60 8.12 22.02
N PRO A 151 16.39 8.03 23.10
CA PRO A 151 16.77 6.73 23.66
C PRO A 151 15.54 6.00 24.22
N TYR A 152 15.46 4.69 24.00
CA TYR A 152 14.45 3.84 24.63
C TYR A 152 14.74 3.69 26.13
N GLN A 153 13.70 3.84 26.95
CA GLN A 153 13.75 3.66 28.41
C GLN A 153 12.79 2.52 28.80
N PRO A 154 13.31 1.35 29.22
CA PRO A 154 12.52 0.16 29.52
C PRO A 154 11.74 0.22 30.83
#